data_AF-A0A059WY29-F1
#
_entry.id   AF-A0A059WY29-F1
#
_cell.length_a   1.000
_cell.length_b   1.000
_cell.length_c   1.000
_cell.angle_alpha   90.00
_cell.angle_beta   90.00
_cell.angle_gamma   90.00
#
_symmetry.space_group_name_H-M   'P 1'
#
loop_
_entity.id
_entity.type
_entity.pdbx_description
1 polymer ?
#
loop_
_entity_poly.entity_id
_entity_poly.type
_entity_poly.pdbx_seq_one_letter_code
_entity_poly.pdbx_strand_id
1 'polypeptide(L)'
;QHMRAEHVICWALVIALPVTLPLTFFSWPAAPLKASAWGAFAYVSVFSMWLGFFAWYRGLALGGTVRVSQVQLVQPFLSMLFAVPLLGERLDAVSVGFGLAVIATVFVGKKMPVHHARVPARTPRTLSTLDTIA
;
A
#
# COMPACT_ATOMS: atom_id res chain seq x y z
N GLN A 1 -6.38 22.33 -3.01
CA GLN A 1 -4.94 22.25 -3.33
C GLN A 1 -4.57 20.78 -3.47
N HIS A 2 -4.08 20.36 -4.65
CA HIS A 2 -3.60 19.00 -4.87
C HIS A 2 -2.17 18.91 -4.30
N MET A 3 -2.00 18.27 -3.14
CA MET A 3 -0.66 18.03 -2.61
C MET A 3 0.07 17.06 -3.54
N ARG A 4 1.24 17.47 -4.02
CA ARG A 4 2.08 16.61 -4.87
C ARG A 4 2.53 15.40 -4.06
N ALA A 5 2.58 14.24 -4.69
CA ALA A 5 2.91 12.94 -4.09
C ALA A 5 4.14 12.96 -3.16
N GLU A 6 5.18 13.67 -3.56
CA GLU A 6 6.42 13.87 -2.80
C GLU A 6 6.19 14.55 -1.44
N HIS A 7 5.20 15.42 -1.31
CA HIS A 7 4.88 16.07 -0.03
C HIS A 7 4.18 15.10 0.92
N VAL A 8 3.34 14.21 0.38
CA VAL A 8 2.61 13.22 1.19
C VAL A 8 3.59 12.27 1.87
N ILE A 9 4.62 11.80 1.15
CA ILE A 9 5.61 10.92 1.75
C ILE A 9 6.52 11.65 2.75
N CYS A 10 6.95 12.89 2.43
CA CYS A 10 7.75 13.67 3.37
C CYS A 10 6.99 13.90 4.68
N TRP A 11 5.70 14.25 4.62
CA TRP A 11 4.87 14.39 5.81
C TRP A 11 4.62 13.07 6.53
N ALA A 12 4.41 11.97 5.82
CA ALA A 12 4.29 10.64 6.43
C ALA A 12 5.55 10.27 7.24
N LEU A 13 6.75 10.59 6.73
CA LEU A 13 8.02 10.37 7.43
C LEU A 13 8.15 11.26 8.68
N VAL A 14 7.77 12.54 8.57
CA VAL A 14 7.77 13.47 9.72
C VAL A 14 6.79 13.01 10.81
N ILE A 15 5.64 12.48 10.43
CA ILE A 15 4.64 11.95 11.37
C ILE A 15 5.09 10.61 11.98
N ALA A 16 5.84 9.79 11.24
CA ALA A 16 6.38 8.52 11.75
C ALA A 16 7.55 8.71 12.75
N LEU A 17 8.35 9.76 12.56
CA LEU A 17 9.50 10.13 13.40
C LEU A 17 9.28 10.07 14.93
N PRO A 18 8.21 10.66 15.50
CA PRO A 18 7.96 10.61 16.95
C PRO A 18 7.73 9.19 17.50
N VAL A 19 7.38 8.23 16.65
CA VAL A 19 7.24 6.82 17.05
C VAL A 19 8.54 6.06 16.80
N THR A 20 9.17 6.25 15.64
CA THR A 20 10.36 5.48 15.25
C THR A 20 11.61 5.87 16.05
N LEU A 21 11.77 7.14 16.44
CA LEU A 21 12.93 7.60 17.22
C LEU A 21 13.00 6.95 18.61
N PRO A 22 11.95 7.03 19.46
CA PRO A 22 11.97 6.37 20.76
C PRO A 22 12.21 4.88 20.65
N LEU A 23 11.55 4.21 19.70
CA LEU A 23 11.75 2.77 19.46
C LEU A 23 13.21 2.46 19.11
N THR A 24 13.84 3.28 18.27
CA THR A 24 15.26 3.12 17.91
C THR A 24 16.17 3.24 19.14
N PHE A 25 15.88 4.17 20.06
CA PHE A 25 16.61 4.29 21.32
C PHE A 25 16.38 3.10 22.26
N PHE A 26 15.14 2.62 22.37
CA PHE A 26 14.82 1.45 23.20
C PHE A 26 15.42 0.15 22.65
N SER A 27 15.53 0.01 21.33
CA SER A 27 16.14 -1.15 20.66
C SER A 27 17.59 -0.92 20.26
N TRP A 28 18.29 0.03 20.90
CA TRP A 28 19.64 0.41 20.49
C TRP A 28 20.60 -0.79 20.65
N PRO A 29 21.39 -1.14 19.61
CA PRO A 29 22.27 -2.30 19.68
C PRO A 29 23.42 -2.04 20.66
N ALA A 30 23.71 -3.03 21.50
CA ALA A 30 24.84 -2.98 22.45
C ALA A 30 26.21 -3.09 21.76
N ALA A 31 26.25 -3.63 20.54
CA ALA A 31 27.46 -3.80 19.74
C ALA A 31 27.49 -2.83 18.55
N PRO A 32 28.68 -2.39 18.11
CA PRO A 32 28.81 -1.50 16.97
C PRO A 32 28.33 -2.17 15.68
N LEU A 33 27.52 -1.44 14.90
CA LEU A 33 27.01 -1.89 13.62
C LEU A 33 28.10 -1.83 12.54
N LYS A 34 28.11 -2.83 11.64
CA LYS A 34 28.99 -2.85 10.47
C LYS A 34 28.65 -1.69 9.53
N ALA A 35 29.65 -1.13 8.84
CA ALA A 35 29.46 -0.08 7.84
C ALA A 35 28.47 -0.50 6.73
N SER A 36 28.44 -1.78 6.38
CA SER A 36 27.48 -2.32 5.40
C SER A 36 26.02 -2.20 5.85
N ALA A 37 25.73 -2.24 7.15
CA ALA A 37 24.37 -2.07 7.66
C ALA A 37 23.86 -0.63 7.43
N TRP A 38 24.73 0.37 7.62
CA TRP A 38 24.42 1.76 7.30
C TRP A 38 24.22 1.97 5.79
N GLY A 39 25.05 1.33 4.96
CA GLY A 39 24.89 1.33 3.51
C GLY A 39 23.56 0.70 3.06
N ALA A 40 23.20 -0.45 3.62
CA ALA A 40 21.91 -1.10 3.35
C ALA A 40 20.73 -0.22 3.81
N PHE A 41 20.82 0.40 4.98
CA PHE A 41 19.81 1.33 5.47
C PHE A 41 19.63 2.54 4.53
N ALA A 42 20.72 3.17 4.09
CA ALA A 42 20.70 4.27 3.14
C ALA A 42 20.09 3.83 1.79
N TYR A 43 20.47 2.65 1.29
CA TYR A 43 19.93 2.11 0.05
C TYR A 43 18.42 1.87 0.12
N VAL A 44 17.95 1.18 1.16
CA VAL A 44 16.53 0.86 1.34
C VAL A 44 15.71 2.14 1.53
N SER A 45 16.18 3.10 2.33
CA SER A 45 15.45 4.35 2.60
C SER A 45 15.38 5.28 1.39
N VAL A 46 16.50 5.52 0.70
CA VAL A 46 16.57 6.51 -0.39
C VAL A 46 16.12 5.92 -1.72
N PHE A 47 16.68 4.78 -2.13
CA PHE A 47 16.38 4.22 -3.45
C PHE A 47 15.09 3.41 -3.45
N SER A 48 14.94 2.47 -2.52
CA SER A 48 13.79 1.56 -2.55
C SER A 48 12.52 2.27 -2.08
N MET A 49 12.60 2.99 -0.97
CA MET A 49 11.47 3.73 -0.43
C MET A 49 11.29 5.05 -1.18
N TRP A 50 12.13 6.06 -0.95
CA TRP A 50 11.88 7.42 -1.46
C TRP A 50 11.79 7.51 -3.00
N LEU A 51 12.74 6.95 -3.77
CA LEU A 51 12.66 6.93 -5.25
C LEU A 51 11.52 6.03 -5.76
N GLY A 52 11.32 4.87 -5.12
CA GLY A 52 10.26 3.92 -5.47
C GLY A 52 8.87 4.57 -5.46
N PHE A 53 8.62 5.50 -4.52
CA PHE A 53 7.37 6.23 -4.48
C PHE A 53 7.11 7.10 -5.71
N PHE A 54 8.12 7.74 -6.33
CA PHE A 54 7.90 8.51 -7.57
C PHE A 54 7.44 7.62 -8.72
N ALA A 55 8.09 6.46 -8.89
CA ALA A 55 7.70 5.47 -9.89
C ALA A 55 6.30 4.92 -9.60
N TRP A 56 6.01 4.66 -8.33
CA TRP A 56 4.71 4.17 -7.86
C TRP A 56 3.58 5.15 -8.12
N TYR A 57 3.76 6.44 -7.79
CA TYR A 57 2.76 7.47 -8.03
C TYR A 57 2.52 7.70 -9.52
N ARG A 58 3.56 7.67 -10.36
CA ARG A 58 3.39 7.66 -11.82
C ARG A 58 2.64 6.42 -12.29
N GLY A 59 2.94 5.25 -11.71
CA GLY A 59 2.24 4.00 -11.98
C GLY A 59 0.76 4.05 -11.60
N LEU A 60 0.41 4.66 -10.46
CA LEU A 60 -0.97 4.90 -10.03
C LEU A 60 -1.70 5.85 -11.00
N ALA A 61 -1.04 6.94 -11.40
CA ALA A 61 -1.61 7.91 -12.34
C ALA A 61 -1.88 7.30 -13.72
N LEU A 62 -1.01 6.40 -14.20
CA LEU A 62 -1.14 5.74 -15.51
C LEU A 62 -2.04 4.50 -15.49
N GLY A 63 -1.98 3.69 -14.42
CA GLY A 63 -2.61 2.38 -14.34
C GLY A 63 -3.96 2.35 -13.64
N GLY A 64 -4.33 3.41 -12.91
CA GLY A 64 -5.54 3.48 -12.09
C GLY A 64 -5.45 2.63 -10.81
N THR A 65 -6.10 3.09 -9.74
CA THR A 65 -6.03 2.49 -8.40
C THR A 65 -6.42 1.00 -8.37
N VAL A 66 -7.41 0.60 -9.17
CA VAL A 66 -7.88 -0.79 -9.23
C VAL A 66 -6.78 -1.73 -9.74
N ARG A 67 -6.09 -1.38 -10.84
CA ARG A 67 -5.04 -2.24 -11.41
C ARG A 67 -3.86 -2.36 -10.47
N VAL A 68 -3.50 -1.28 -9.80
CA VAL A 68 -2.42 -1.27 -8.81
C VAL A 68 -2.74 -2.15 -7.61
N SER A 69 -3.99 -2.11 -7.10
CA SER A 69 -4.45 -3.04 -6.05
C SER A 69 -4.36 -4.51 -6.50
N GLN A 70 -4.60 -4.81 -7.78
CA GLN A 70 -4.42 -6.17 -8.31
C GLN A 70 -2.95 -6.60 -8.34
N VAL A 71 -2.03 -5.71 -8.69
CA VAL A 71 -0.60 -6.00 -8.63
C VAL A 71 -0.14 -6.23 -7.18
N GLN A 72 -0.69 -5.49 -6.21
CA GLN A 72 -0.42 -5.73 -4.80
C GLN A 72 -0.87 -7.10 -4.31
N LEU A 73 -1.92 -7.71 -4.89
CA LEU A 73 -2.30 -9.08 -4.54
C LEU A 73 -1.26 -10.11 -5.00
N VAL A 74 -0.50 -9.81 -6.05
CA VAL A 74 0.58 -10.67 -6.55
C VAL A 74 1.87 -10.52 -5.74
N GLN A 75 2.09 -9.34 -5.15
CA GLN A 75 3.32 -9.00 -4.42
C GLN A 75 3.69 -9.99 -3.29
N PRO A 76 2.78 -10.42 -2.38
CA PRO A 76 3.12 -11.39 -1.33
C PRO A 76 3.67 -12.70 -1.87
N PHE A 77 3.13 -13.19 -2.99
CA PHE A 77 3.55 -14.46 -3.59
C PHE A 77 4.88 -14.34 -4.30
N LEU A 78 5.12 -13.23 -5.00
CA LEU A 78 6.44 -12.97 -5.58
C LEU A 78 7.50 -12.83 -4.50
N SER A 79 7.21 -12.13 -3.40
CA SER A 79 8.12 -12.04 -2.25
C SER A 79 8.43 -13.42 -1.67
N MET A 80 7.42 -14.28 -1.49
CA MET A 80 7.59 -15.65 -1.02
C MET A 80 8.42 -16.50 -1.99
N LEU A 81 8.22 -16.34 -3.30
CA LEU A 81 9.00 -17.02 -4.33
C LEU A 81 10.47 -16.58 -4.32
N PHE A 82 10.73 -15.27 -4.19
CA PHE A 82 12.09 -14.72 -4.15
C PHE A 82 12.80 -15.01 -2.82
N ALA A 83 12.08 -15.28 -1.73
CA ALA A 83 12.70 -15.66 -0.45
C ALA A 83 13.56 -16.93 -0.56
N VAL A 84 13.18 -17.91 -1.40
CA VAL A 84 13.94 -19.16 -1.57
C VAL A 84 15.36 -18.93 -2.10
N PRO A 85 15.57 -18.32 -3.28
CA PRO A 85 16.92 -18.09 -3.79
C PRO A 85 17.67 -17.00 -3.03
N LEU A 86 16.97 -16.02 -2.43
CA LEU A 86 17.60 -14.84 -1.85
C LEU A 86 18.01 -15.02 -0.38
N LEU A 87 17.16 -15.68 0.43
CA LEU A 87 17.44 -16.01 1.83
C LEU A 87 17.94 -17.45 2.02
N GLY A 88 17.79 -18.31 1.00
CA GLY A 88 18.14 -19.73 1.10
C GLY A 88 17.15 -20.56 1.94
N GLU A 89 16.00 -19.98 2.30
CA GLU A 89 14.98 -20.66 3.09
C GLU A 89 14.27 -21.74 2.28
N ARG A 90 14.07 -22.91 2.89
CA ARG A 90 13.22 -23.96 2.33
C ARG A 90 11.77 -23.57 2.60
N LEU A 91 11.01 -23.30 1.54
CA LEU A 91 9.56 -23.19 1.65
C LEU A 91 9.00 -24.52 2.12
N ASP A 92 8.67 -24.58 3.41
CA ASP A 92 8.02 -25.74 4.00
C ASP A 92 6.66 -25.99 3.32
N ALA A 93 6.24 -27.25 3.28
CA ALA A 93 4.99 -27.66 2.64
C ALA A 93 3.78 -26.93 3.25
N VAL A 94 3.85 -26.60 4.55
CA VAL A 94 2.82 -25.81 5.24
C VAL A 94 2.74 -24.38 4.70
N SER A 95 3.87 -23.70 4.48
CA SER A 95 3.91 -22.34 3.92
C SER A 95 3.35 -22.30 2.50
N VAL A 96 3.67 -23.31 1.69
CA VAL A 96 3.10 -23.45 0.33
C VAL A 96 1.60 -23.72 0.38
N GLY A 97 1.16 -24.64 1.25
CA GLY A 97 -0.26 -24.94 1.45
C GLY A 97 -1.06 -23.72 1.90
N PHE A 98 -0.53 -22.94 2.84
CA PHE A 98 -1.13 -21.69 3.28
C PHE A 98 -1.17 -20.65 2.14
N GLY A 99 -0.09 -20.51 1.39
CA GLY A 99 -0.03 -19.65 0.19
C GLY A 99 -1.14 -19.99 -0.81
N LEU A 100 -1.35 -21.28 -1.11
CA LEU A 100 -2.42 -21.74 -2.00
C LEU A 100 -3.82 -21.43 -1.43
N ALA A 101 -4.03 -21.62 -0.12
CA ALA A 101 -5.30 -21.28 0.55
C ALA A 101 -5.62 -19.78 0.47
N VAL A 102 -4.61 -18.92 0.64
CA VAL A 102 -4.76 -17.47 0.46
C VAL A 102 -5.11 -17.14 -0.99
N ILE A 103 -4.43 -17.74 -1.99
CA ILE A 103 -4.76 -17.54 -3.41
C ILE A 103 -6.22 -17.91 -3.68
N ALA A 104 -6.68 -19.07 -3.20
CA ALA A 104 -8.06 -19.51 -3.38
C ALA A 104 -9.06 -18.51 -2.76
N THR A 105 -8.80 -18.06 -1.54
CA THR A 105 -9.65 -17.09 -0.82
C THR A 105 -9.71 -15.76 -1.56
N VAL A 106 -8.58 -15.22 -2.00
CA VAL A 106 -8.50 -13.98 -2.78
C VAL A 106 -9.24 -14.11 -4.11
N PHE A 107 -9.11 -15.26 -4.78
CA PHE A 107 -9.77 -15.51 -6.06
C PHE A 107 -11.30 -15.58 -5.92
N VAL A 108 -11.80 -16.17 -4.84
CA VAL A 108 -13.22 -16.17 -4.49
C VAL A 108 -13.70 -14.75 -4.18
N GLY A 109 -12.97 -14.00 -3.35
CA GLY A 109 -13.32 -12.63 -2.97
C GLY A 109 -13.36 -11.67 -4.17
N LYS A 110 -12.42 -11.78 -5.11
CA LYS A 110 -12.41 -11.00 -6.37
C LYS A 110 -13.63 -11.26 -7.26
N LYS A 111 -14.28 -12.42 -7.15
CA LYS A 111 -15.46 -12.79 -7.95
C LYS A 111 -16.77 -12.30 -7.34
N MET A 112 -16.78 -11.77 -6.12
CA MET A 112 -18.00 -11.24 -5.51
C MET A 112 -18.39 -9.92 -6.21
N PRO A 113 -19.53 -9.86 -6.91
CA PRO A 113 -19.95 -8.64 -7.60
C PRO A 113 -20.29 -7.58 -6.55
N VAL A 114 -19.47 -6.53 -6.49
CA VAL A 114 -19.76 -5.36 -5.67
C VAL A 114 -20.93 -4.62 -6.33
N HIS A 115 -22.13 -4.80 -5.81
CA HIS A 115 -23.31 -4.06 -6.27
C HIS A 115 -23.06 -2.57 -5.99
N HIS A 116 -22.79 -1.78 -7.04
CA HIS A 116 -22.81 -0.34 -6.90
C HIS A 116 -24.23 0.08 -6.56
N ALA A 117 -24.47 0.49 -5.31
CA ALA A 117 -25.73 1.07 -4.89
C ALA A 117 -26.02 2.27 -5.82
N ARG A 118 -27.00 2.12 -6.70
CA ARG A 118 -27.42 3.16 -7.63
C ARG A 118 -27.99 4.30 -6.79
N VAL A 119 -27.26 5.40 -6.65
CA VAL A 119 -27.76 6.61 -5.98
C VAL A 119 -29.02 7.07 -6.73
N PRO A 120 -30.20 7.13 -6.08
CA PRO A 120 -31.42 7.58 -6.74
C PRO A 120 -31.21 9.01 -7.25
N ALA A 121 -31.54 9.25 -8.53
CA ALA A 121 -31.52 10.57 -9.11
C ALA A 121 -32.42 11.48 -8.27
N ARG A 122 -31.83 12.52 -7.66
CA ARG A 122 -32.57 13.52 -6.89
C ARG A 122 -33.44 14.30 -7.89
N THR A 123 -34.72 13.98 -7.97
CA THR A 123 -35.68 14.75 -8.77
C THR A 123 -35.57 16.22 -8.34
N PRO A 124 -35.33 17.16 -9.27
CA PRO A 124 -35.34 18.58 -8.93
C PRO A 124 -36.70 18.90 -8.34
N ARG A 125 -36.74 19.28 -7.06
CA ARG A 125 -37.94 19.77 -6.40
C ARG A 125 -38.20 21.15 -7.03
N THR A 126 -39.00 21.17 -8.11
CA THR A 126 -39.51 22.39 -8.73
C THR A 126 -40.17 23.21 -7.64
N LEU A 127 -39.57 24.37 -7.34
CA LEU A 127 -40.13 25.39 -6.47
C LEU A 127 -41.38 25.97 -7.16
N SER A 128 -42.50 25.26 -7.12
CA SER A 128 -43.83 25.80 -7.45
C SER A 128 -44.51 26.22 -6.15
N THR A 129 -44.00 27.29 -5.54
CA THR A 129 -44.69 27.95 -4.40
C THR A 129 -44.48 29.46 -4.47
N LEU A 130 -44.38 29.99 -5.69
CA LEU A 130 -44.68 31.39 -5.98
C LEU A 130 -46.09 31.57 -6.56
N ASP A 131 -46.95 30.53 -6.52
CA ASP A 131 -48.31 30.55 -7.09
C ASP A 131 -49.45 30.30 -6.07
N THR A 132 -49.21 30.30 -4.76
CA THR A 132 -50.29 29.97 -3.78
C THR A 132 -50.49 31.01 -2.67
N ILE A 133 -49.83 32.16 -2.71
CA ILE A 133 -50.22 33.29 -1.87
C ILE A 133 -50.00 34.59 -2.68
N ALA A 134 -50.96 35.20 -3.37
CA ALA A 134 -52.43 35.15 -3.25
C ALA A 134 -52.94 35.33 -1.82
#